data_AF-A0A5A7N2Q3-F1
#
_entry.id   AF-A0A5A7N2Q3-F1
#
_cell.length_a   1.000
_cell.length_b   1.000
_cell.length_c   1.000
_cell.angle_alpha   90.00
_cell.angle_beta   90.00
_cell.angle_gamma   90.00
#
_symmetry.space_group_name_H-M   'P 1'
#
loop_
_entity.id
_entity.type
_entity.pdbx_description
1 polymer ?
#
loop_
_entity_poly.entity_id
_entity_poly.type
_entity_poly.pdbx_seq_one_letter_code
_entity_poly.pdbx_strand_id
1 'polypeptide(L)'
;MSHEPKMPPNRYGFLQLAGLFLAFALLVYLLMDSMEYVGSSQVLTALYTVMALILTLLVAAALLMLFCFSNKRMGAAFARRFQYLRDAFAVPLRHLGLFGYHAESGLDEKRFATKRKLQRQARRHYAHKDHNPKS
;
A
#
# COMPACT_ATOMS: atom_id res chain seq x y z
N MET A 1 24.35 -5.01 -15.55
CA MET A 1 22.95 -5.51 -15.45
C MET A 1 22.18 -4.60 -14.50
N SER A 2 21.49 -3.60 -15.05
CA SER A 2 20.57 -2.76 -14.29
C SER A 2 19.37 -3.60 -13.87
N HIS A 3 19.21 -3.82 -12.57
CA HIS A 3 18.01 -4.43 -11.99
C HIS A 3 16.84 -3.50 -12.27
N GLU A 4 16.10 -3.71 -13.36
CA GLU A 4 14.82 -3.04 -13.56
C GLU A 4 13.88 -3.47 -12.43
N PRO A 5 13.38 -2.54 -11.62
CA PRO A 5 12.45 -2.87 -10.57
C PRO A 5 11.14 -3.34 -11.21
N LYS A 6 10.84 -4.64 -11.05
CA LYS A 6 9.56 -5.26 -11.44
C LYS A 6 8.42 -4.38 -10.89
N MET A 7 7.63 -3.79 -11.79
CA MET A 7 6.52 -2.92 -11.41
C MET A 7 5.49 -3.69 -10.57
N PRO A 8 4.88 -3.05 -9.55
CA PRO A 8 3.75 -3.65 -8.86
C PRO A 8 2.59 -3.83 -9.86
N PRO A 9 1.94 -5.01 -9.90
CA PRO A 9 0.94 -5.33 -10.91
C PRO A 9 -0.38 -4.55 -10.77
N ASN A 10 -0.59 -3.81 -9.68
CA ASN A 10 -1.90 -3.31 -9.29
C ASN A 10 -2.09 -1.79 -9.51
N ARG A 11 -1.96 -1.33 -10.77
CA ARG A 11 -2.24 0.09 -11.11
C ARG A 11 -3.70 0.49 -10.87
N TYR A 12 -4.62 -0.44 -11.08
CA TYR A 12 -6.05 -0.23 -10.83
C TYR A 12 -6.37 0.00 -9.34
N GLY A 13 -5.49 -0.44 -8.43
CA GLY A 13 -5.65 -0.16 -7.00
C GLY A 13 -5.62 1.33 -6.68
N PHE A 14 -4.79 2.12 -7.36
CA PHE A 14 -4.75 3.57 -7.19
C PHE A 14 -6.03 4.25 -7.68
N LEU A 15 -6.61 3.74 -8.76
CA LEU A 15 -7.88 4.25 -9.29
C LEU A 15 -9.06 3.93 -8.35
N GLN A 16 -9.09 2.72 -7.79
CA GLN A 16 -10.09 2.33 -6.79
C GLN A 16 -9.98 3.18 -5.52
N LEU A 17 -8.77 3.41 -5.02
CA LEU A 17 -8.51 4.30 -3.88
C LEU A 17 -8.93 5.74 -4.16
N ALA A 18 -8.62 6.27 -5.35
CA ALA A 18 -9.06 7.60 -5.76
C ALA A 18 -10.59 7.71 -5.77
N GLY A 19 -11.28 6.71 -6.33
CA GLY A 19 -12.74 6.64 -6.34
C GLY A 19 -13.33 6.59 -4.92
N LEU A 20 -12.70 5.84 -4.01
CA LEU A 20 -13.13 5.74 -2.62
C LEU A 20 -12.98 7.06 -1.86
N PHE A 21 -11.85 7.77 -2.04
CA PHE A 21 -11.67 9.11 -1.47
C PHE A 21 -12.69 10.11 -2.00
N LEU A 22 -13.02 10.03 -3.29
CA LEU A 22 -13.99 10.91 -3.92
C LEU A 22 -15.42 10.62 -3.44
N ALA A 23 -15.77 9.35 -3.25
CA ALA A 23 -17.06 8.96 -2.65
C ALA A 23 -17.18 9.45 -1.20
N PHE A 24 -16.12 9.32 -0.39
CA PHE A 24 -16.09 9.88 0.96
C PHE A 24 -16.16 11.40 0.98
N ALA A 25 -15.48 12.07 0.04
CA ALA A 25 -15.55 13.52 -0.11
C ALA A 25 -16.99 13.96 -0.40
N LEU A 26 -17.70 13.27 -1.30
CA LEU A 26 -19.11 13.53 -1.57
C LEU A 26 -19.99 13.34 -0.33
N LEU A 27 -19.73 12.31 0.47
CA LEU A 27 -20.47 12.08 1.71
C LEU A 27 -20.25 13.22 2.72
N VAL A 28 -19.01 13.66 2.92
CA VAL A 28 -18.68 14.80 3.79
C VAL A 28 -19.31 16.08 3.26
N TYR A 29 -19.29 16.30 1.94
CA TYR A 29 -19.93 17.46 1.32
C TYR A 29 -21.45 17.47 1.55
N LEU A 30 -22.12 16.34 1.35
CA LEU A 30 -23.55 16.20 1.63
C LEU A 30 -23.87 16.41 3.12
N LEU A 31 -23.00 15.93 4.02
CA LEU A 31 -23.14 16.17 5.45
C LEU A 31 -23.04 17.67 5.77
N MET A 32 -22.07 18.37 5.19
CA MET A 32 -21.92 19.82 5.36
C MET A 32 -23.10 20.60 4.79
N ASP A 33 -23.67 20.15 3.67
CA ASP A 33 -24.86 20.74 3.05
C ASP A 33 -26.11 20.53 3.91
N SER A 34 -26.23 19.38 4.60
CA SER A 34 -27.32 19.11 5.54
C SER A 34 -27.26 19.90 6.85
N MET A 35 -26.11 20.55 7.15
CA MET A 35 -25.99 21.42 8.32
C MET A 35 -26.55 22.80 7.98
N GLU A 36 -27.85 23.00 8.27
CA GLU A 36 -28.49 24.31 8.13
C GLU A 36 -27.74 25.39 8.92
N TYR A 37 -27.20 26.35 8.18
CA TYR A 37 -26.65 27.64 8.58
C TYR A 37 -26.00 27.73 9.97
N VAL A 38 -24.68 27.50 9.98
CA VAL A 38 -23.78 27.65 11.12
C VAL A 38 -23.52 29.14 11.41
N GLY A 39 -24.52 29.84 11.94
CA GLY A 39 -24.41 31.27 12.32
C GLY A 39 -24.46 31.55 13.82
N SER A 40 -24.99 30.62 14.63
CA SER A 40 -25.39 30.90 16.02
C SER A 40 -24.40 30.42 17.09
N SER A 41 -23.43 29.56 16.75
CA SER A 41 -22.56 28.92 17.72
C SER A 41 -21.13 28.74 17.19
N GLN A 42 -20.15 29.22 17.97
CA GLN A 42 -18.72 29.06 17.70
C GLN A 42 -18.31 27.58 17.54
N VAL A 43 -19.01 26.67 18.22
CA VAL A 43 -18.76 25.23 18.17
C VAL A 43 -19.16 24.66 16.81
N LEU A 44 -20.32 25.05 16.27
CA LEU A 44 -20.71 24.61 14.94
C LEU A 44 -19.74 25.18 13.88
N THR A 45 -19.28 26.42 14.03
CA THR A 45 -18.33 27.02 13.07
C THR A 45 -17.00 26.27 13.07
N ALA A 46 -16.49 25.93 14.25
CA ALA A 46 -15.29 25.10 14.38
C ALA A 46 -15.49 23.69 13.78
N LEU A 47 -16.67 23.09 13.96
CA LEU A 47 -16.97 21.78 13.39
C LEU A 47 -17.05 21.84 11.86
N TYR A 48 -17.68 22.88 11.31
CA TYR A 48 -17.75 23.11 9.87
C TYR A 48 -16.37 23.35 9.25
N THR A 49 -15.50 24.13 9.89
CA THR A 49 -14.13 24.35 9.39
C THR A 49 -13.28 23.08 9.45
N VAL A 50 -13.45 22.26 10.49
CA VAL A 50 -12.79 20.93 10.56
C VAL A 50 -13.30 20.02 9.43
N MET A 51 -14.60 19.98 9.19
CA MET A 51 -15.17 19.18 8.08
C MET A 51 -14.70 19.69 6.71
N ALA A 52 -14.61 21.01 6.51
CA ALA A 52 -14.04 21.60 5.30
C ALA A 52 -12.56 21.20 5.10
N LEU A 53 -11.76 21.21 6.17
CA LEU A 53 -10.37 20.75 6.13
C LEU A 53 -10.28 19.25 5.79
N ILE A 54 -11.15 18.42 6.35
CA ILE A 54 -11.21 17.00 6.00
C ILE A 54 -11.60 16.82 4.52
N LEU A 55 -12.58 17.57 4.04
CA LEU A 55 -13.02 17.53 2.64
C LEU A 55 -11.87 17.88 1.69
N THR A 56 -11.16 18.98 1.95
CA THR A 56 -10.01 19.40 1.13
C THR A 56 -8.88 18.38 1.15
N LEU A 57 -8.60 17.75 2.31
CA LEU A 57 -7.63 16.66 2.42
C LEU A 57 -8.04 15.43 1.59
N LEU A 58 -9.33 15.06 1.62
CA LEU A 58 -9.86 13.94 0.83
C LEU A 58 -9.72 14.20 -0.69
N VAL A 59 -10.07 15.41 -1.14
CA VAL A 59 -9.90 15.80 -2.55
C VAL A 59 -8.43 15.83 -2.94
N ALA A 60 -7.56 16.39 -2.11
CA ALA A 60 -6.12 16.39 -2.35
C ALA A 60 -5.55 14.97 -2.44
N ALA A 61 -5.99 14.05 -1.56
CA ALA A 61 -5.61 12.65 -1.59
C ALA A 61 -6.10 11.94 -2.88
N ALA A 62 -7.34 12.20 -3.30
CA ALA A 62 -7.87 11.67 -4.55
C ALA A 62 -7.05 12.13 -5.77
N LEU A 63 -6.71 13.43 -5.84
CA LEU A 63 -5.86 13.98 -6.89
C LEU A 63 -4.45 13.37 -6.87
N LEU A 64 -3.86 13.17 -5.69
CA LEU A 64 -2.57 12.51 -5.52
C LEU A 64 -2.60 11.08 -6.07
N MET A 65 -3.66 10.32 -5.76
CA MET A 65 -3.84 8.95 -6.26
C MET A 65 -4.05 8.92 -7.78
N LEU A 66 -4.79 9.88 -8.32
CA LEU A 66 -5.01 10.03 -9.77
C LEU A 66 -3.71 10.42 -10.50
N PHE A 67 -2.88 11.25 -9.88
CA PHE A 67 -1.55 11.60 -10.38
C PHE A 67 -0.60 10.39 -10.35
N CYS A 68 -0.65 9.58 -9.29
CA CYS A 68 0.07 8.30 -9.22
C CYS A 68 -0.40 7.28 -10.27
N PHE A 69 -1.69 7.30 -10.65
CA PHE A 69 -2.22 6.48 -11.74
C PHE A 69 -1.69 6.95 -13.11
N SER A 70 -1.70 8.27 -13.36
CA SER A 70 -1.19 8.86 -14.61
C SER A 70 0.32 8.65 -14.78
N ASN A 71 1.10 8.84 -13.70
CA ASN A 71 2.56 8.73 -13.74
C ASN A 71 3.08 7.43 -13.11
N LYS A 72 3.39 6.46 -13.98
CA LYS A 72 3.87 5.11 -13.61
C LYS A 72 5.09 5.10 -12.69
N ARG A 73 6.02 6.06 -12.84
CA ARG A 73 7.24 6.14 -12.00
C ARG A 73 6.91 6.59 -10.58
N MET A 74 6.01 7.56 -10.44
CA MET A 74 5.56 8.04 -9.13
C MET A 74 4.70 7.03 -8.42
N GLY A 75 3.76 6.37 -9.11
CA GLY A 75 2.97 5.29 -8.51
C GLY A 75 3.85 4.15 -7.96
N ALA A 76 4.94 3.81 -8.65
CA ALA A 76 5.88 2.79 -8.17
C ALA A 76 6.74 3.25 -6.98
N ALA A 77 7.08 4.54 -6.88
CA ALA A 77 7.78 5.09 -5.72
C ALA A 77 6.86 5.19 -4.50
N PHE A 78 5.62 5.63 -4.73
CA PHE A 78 4.59 5.76 -3.69
C PHE A 78 4.17 4.39 -3.16
N ALA A 79 3.92 3.41 -4.04
CA ALA A 79 3.63 2.02 -3.65
C ALA A 79 4.72 1.43 -2.75
N ARG A 80 5.99 1.65 -3.09
CA ARG A 80 7.12 1.17 -2.27
C ARG A 80 7.13 1.81 -0.90
N ARG A 81 7.02 3.14 -0.81
CA ARG A 81 6.97 3.86 0.48
C ARG A 81 5.76 3.45 1.32
N PHE A 82 4.60 3.28 0.68
CA PHE A 82 3.39 2.85 1.35
C PHE A 82 3.51 1.41 1.86
N GLN A 83 4.17 0.53 1.11
CA GLN A 83 4.46 -0.82 1.57
C GLN A 83 5.36 -0.81 2.81
N TYR A 84 6.38 0.05 2.86
CA TYR A 84 7.19 0.22 4.08
C TYR A 84 6.39 0.77 5.26
N LEU A 85 5.50 1.75 5.03
CA LEU A 85 4.60 2.24 6.08
C LEU A 85 3.70 1.12 6.58
N ARG A 86 3.04 0.39 5.66
CA ARG A 86 2.14 -0.71 6.01
C ARG A 86 2.88 -1.80 6.79
N ASP A 87 4.09 -2.15 6.38
CA ASP A 87 4.90 -3.16 7.07
C ASP A 87 5.35 -2.64 8.44
N ALA A 88 5.70 -1.35 8.58
CA ALA A 88 6.03 -0.73 9.85
C ALA A 88 4.83 -0.64 10.81
N PHE A 89 3.62 -0.39 10.30
CA PHE A 89 2.37 -0.42 11.07
C PHE A 89 1.90 -1.85 11.38
N ALA A 90 2.26 -2.82 10.54
CA ALA A 90 1.99 -4.23 10.78
C ALA A 90 2.82 -4.78 11.96
N VAL A 91 4.02 -4.26 12.22
CA VAL A 91 4.87 -4.69 13.35
C VAL A 91 4.19 -4.52 14.72
N PRO A 92 3.67 -3.34 15.11
CA PRO A 92 2.97 -3.19 16.38
C PRO A 92 1.62 -3.91 16.40
N LEU A 93 0.91 -3.97 15.27
CA LEU A 93 -0.36 -4.70 15.17
C LEU A 93 -0.20 -6.23 15.28
N ARG A 94 0.97 -6.77 14.90
CA ARG A 94 1.33 -8.18 15.05
C ARG A 94 1.48 -8.59 16.52
N HIS A 95 1.87 -7.65 17.39
CA HIS A 95 1.96 -7.88 18.83
C HIS A 95 0.60 -7.82 19.54
N LEU A 96 -0.40 -7.20 18.92
CA LEU A 96 -1.72 -6.98 19.50
C LEU A 96 -2.76 -8.07 19.13
N GLY A 97 -2.40 -9.07 18.32
CA GLY A 97 -3.25 -10.25 18.05
C GLY A 97 -4.59 -9.98 17.36
N LEU A 98 -4.86 -8.74 16.92
CA LEU A 98 -6.18 -8.28 16.47
C LEU A 98 -6.55 -8.68 15.04
N PHE A 99 -5.62 -9.20 14.26
CA PHE A 99 -5.92 -9.87 13.01
C PHE A 99 -5.26 -11.24 13.04
N GLY A 100 -6.08 -12.29 12.96
CA GLY A 100 -5.66 -13.68 12.79
C GLY A 100 -4.92 -13.92 11.48
N TYR A 101 -3.80 -13.23 11.24
CA TYR A 101 -2.73 -13.65 10.35
C TYR A 101 -2.00 -14.81 11.02
N HIS A 102 -2.73 -15.90 11.21
CA HIS A 102 -2.26 -17.19 11.67
C HIS A 102 -1.38 -17.82 10.59
N ALA A 103 -0.18 -18.24 11.00
CA ALA A 103 0.56 -19.42 10.51
C ALA A 103 1.06 -19.50 9.05
N GLU A 104 0.48 -18.80 8.07
CA GLU A 104 0.91 -18.92 6.66
C GLU A 104 2.30 -18.35 6.42
N SER A 105 2.68 -17.26 7.10
CA SER A 105 4.01 -16.66 6.93
C SER A 105 5.13 -17.61 7.37
N GLY A 106 4.92 -18.45 8.37
CA GLY A 106 5.95 -19.40 8.84
C GLY A 106 6.15 -20.58 7.88
N LEU A 107 5.06 -21.12 7.33
CA LEU A 107 5.12 -22.22 6.35
C LEU A 107 5.65 -21.73 5.00
N ASP A 108 5.24 -20.54 4.55
CA ASP A 108 5.74 -19.97 3.31
C ASP A 108 7.18 -19.50 3.45
N GLU A 109 7.59 -18.94 4.58
CA GLU A 109 8.99 -18.60 4.84
C GLU A 109 9.88 -19.84 4.87
N LYS A 110 9.40 -20.96 5.43
CA LYS A 110 10.06 -22.27 5.31
C LYS A 110 10.12 -22.76 3.86
N ARG A 111 9.06 -22.62 3.07
CA ARG A 111 9.05 -22.99 1.64
C ARG A 111 10.04 -22.14 0.82
N PHE A 112 10.12 -20.83 1.08
CA PHE A 112 11.08 -19.93 0.42
C PHE A 112 12.52 -20.21 0.88
N ALA A 113 12.75 -20.52 2.15
CA ALA A 113 14.06 -20.93 2.66
C ALA A 113 14.53 -22.25 2.03
N THR A 114 13.64 -23.24 1.92
CA THR A 114 13.93 -24.54 1.27
C THR A 114 14.21 -24.36 -0.22
N LYS A 115 13.43 -23.54 -0.94
CA LYS A 115 13.68 -23.21 -2.35
C LYS A 115 15.05 -22.54 -2.55
N ARG A 116 15.44 -21.60 -1.68
CA ARG A 116 16.77 -20.96 -1.73
C ARG A 116 17.90 -21.97 -1.45
N LYS A 117 17.71 -22.91 -0.52
CA LYS A 117 18.70 -23.95 -0.22
C LYS A 117 18.88 -24.92 -1.39
N LEU A 118 17.78 -25.37 -2.00
CA LEU A 118 17.78 -26.22 -3.19
C LEU A 118 18.46 -25.54 -4.38
N GLN A 119 18.19 -24.26 -4.63
CA GLN A 119 18.86 -23.51 -5.71
C GLN A 119 20.38 -23.39 -5.49
N ARG A 120 20.83 -23.19 -4.24
CA ARG A 120 22.26 -23.16 -3.91
C ARG A 120 22.91 -24.53 -4.12
N GLN A 121 22.23 -25.61 -3.75
CA GLN A 121 22.72 -26.97 -3.95
C GLN A 121 22.79 -27.33 -5.44
N ALA A 122 21.77 -26.99 -6.22
CA ALA A 122 21.76 -27.19 -7.67
C ALA A 122 22.94 -26.47 -8.34
N ARG A 123 23.19 -25.20 -7.99
CA ARG A 123 24.33 -24.43 -8.54
C ARG A 123 25.68 -25.07 -8.23
N ARG A 124 25.87 -25.62 -7.02
CA ARG A 124 27.09 -26.37 -6.67
C ARG A 124 27.22 -27.66 -7.47
N HIS A 125 26.11 -28.33 -7.72
CA HIS A 125 26.10 -29.58 -8.47
C HIS A 125 26.43 -29.36 -9.95
N TYR A 126 25.92 -28.29 -10.57
CA TYR A 126 26.28 -27.91 -11.94
C TYR A 126 27.73 -27.41 -12.03
N ALA A 127 28.19 -26.61 -11.06
CA ALA A 127 29.59 -26.18 -11.01
C ALA A 127 30.59 -27.35 -10.87
N HIS A 128 30.22 -28.42 -10.15
CA HIS A 128 31.04 -29.63 -10.09
C HIS A 128 31.01 -30.47 -11.37
N LYS A 129 29.89 -30.44 -12.11
CA LYS A 129 29.74 -31.21 -13.36
C LYS A 129 30.49 -30.55 -14.52
N ASP A 130 30.50 -29.21 -14.57
CA ASP A 130 31.26 -28.44 -15.56
C ASP A 130 32.78 -28.51 -15.31
N HIS A 131 33.23 -28.81 -14.09
CA HIS A 131 34.65 -28.90 -13.75
C HIS A 131 35.27 -30.29 -13.98
N ASN A 132 34.48 -31.30 -14.39
CA ASN A 132 34.99 -32.61 -14.77
C ASN A 132 34.61 -32.97 -16.23
N PRO A 133 35.38 -32.52 -17.24
CA PRO A 133 35.10 -32.77 -18.66
C PRO A 133 35.51 -34.18 -19.12
N LYS A 134 35.60 -35.17 -18.23
CA LYS A 134 35.89 -36.56 -18.57
C LYS A 134 34.99 -37.53 -17.82
N SER A 135 33.79 -37.73 -18.37
CA SER A 135 33.09 -39.03 -18.38
C SER A 135 32.39 -39.17 -19.72
#